data_AF-M9X2R0-F1
#
_entry.id   AF-M9X2R0-F1
#
_cell.length_a   1.000
_cell.length_b   1.000
_cell.length_c   1.000
_cell.angle_alpha   90.00
_cell.angle_beta   90.00
_cell.angle_gamma   90.00
#
_symmetry.space_group_name_H-M   'P 1'
#
loop_
_entity.id
_entity.type
_entity.pdbx_description
1 polymer ?
#
loop_
_entity_poly.entity_id
_entity_poly.type
_entity_poly.pdbx_seq_one_letter_code
_entity_poly.pdbx_strand_id
1 'polypeptide(L)'
;MRIRSIETVGSSSIVFVLSARDSDPRRSAALANAWAEALRNWEEALIRDNFKRASVSLENRIRWVDIQITQAASRTDQNILRELRTNLERELGIIRSLENSATGQLSLLAQAEVPTEAIWPRPLLTAGIAAISTLLLGFILLAVRDRLLGPTG
;
A
#
# COMPACT_ATOMS: atom_id res chain seq x y z
N MET A 1 1.11 -8.21 -8.78
CA MET A 1 1.66 -7.57 -7.56
C MET A 1 0.97 -8.17 -6.35
N ARG A 2 1.68 -8.38 -5.23
CA ARG A 2 1.10 -8.89 -3.98
C ARG A 2 1.70 -8.11 -2.80
N ILE A 3 0.84 -7.68 -1.88
CA ILE A 3 1.21 -6.95 -0.67
C ILE A 3 0.90 -7.85 0.53
N ARG A 4 1.79 -7.90 1.52
CA ARG A 4 1.56 -8.57 2.81
C ARG A 4 1.97 -7.63 3.93
N SER A 5 1.18 -7.54 4.99
CA SER A 5 1.58 -6.92 6.26
C SER A 5 2.20 -7.98 7.18
N ILE A 6 3.24 -7.59 7.90
CA ILE A 6 3.84 -8.38 8.97
C ILE A 6 3.81 -7.51 10.23
N GLU A 7 3.09 -7.96 11.25
CA GLU A 7 3.14 -7.35 12.57
C GLU A 7 4.44 -7.79 13.24
N THR A 8 5.24 -6.82 13.68
CA THR A 8 6.48 -7.13 14.40
C THR A 8 6.15 -7.27 15.88
N VAL A 9 6.31 -8.47 16.44
CA VAL A 9 6.06 -8.76 17.85
C VAL A 9 6.94 -7.84 18.72
N GLY A 10 6.31 -6.96 19.51
CA GLY A 10 6.99 -6.05 20.43
C GLY A 10 7.26 -4.63 19.92
N SER A 11 6.84 -4.26 18.72
CA SER A 11 6.91 -2.88 18.20
C SER A 11 5.56 -2.44 17.65
N SER A 12 5.16 -1.18 17.85
CA SER A 12 3.93 -0.58 17.28
C SER A 12 4.02 -0.33 15.77
N SER A 13 5.06 -0.84 15.10
CA SER A 13 5.34 -0.59 13.69
C SER A 13 4.82 -1.74 12.81
N ILE A 14 3.97 -1.41 11.83
CA ILE A 14 3.48 -2.34 10.82
C ILE A 14 4.46 -2.36 9.65
N VAL A 15 4.97 -3.53 9.29
CA VAL A 15 5.87 -3.69 8.14
C VAL A 15 5.08 -4.16 6.92
N PHE A 16 5.14 -3.40 5.83
CA PHE A 16 4.56 -3.78 4.55
C PHE A 16 5.62 -4.41 3.63
N VAL A 17 5.34 -5.62 3.15
CA VAL A 17 6.17 -6.34 2.17
C VAL A 17 5.50 -6.30 0.81
N LEU A 18 6.10 -5.55 -0.12
CA LEU A 18 5.66 -5.46 -1.50
C LEU A 18 6.40 -6.51 -2.34
N SER A 19 5.65 -7.27 -3.13
CA SER A 19 6.20 -8.27 -4.04
C SER A 19 5.64 -8.12 -5.45
N ALA A 20 6.54 -8.09 -6.43
CA ALA A 20 6.24 -8.10 -7.85
C ALA A 20 6.61 -9.45 -8.45
N ARG A 21 5.93 -9.83 -9.53
CA ARG A 21 6.23 -11.04 -10.30
C ARG A 21 6.39 -10.65 -11.75
N ASP A 22 7.47 -11.11 -12.37
CA ASP A 22 7.76 -10.97 -13.79
C ASP A 22 8.51 -12.23 -14.25
N SER A 23 8.53 -12.45 -15.57
CA SER A 23 9.37 -13.46 -16.22
C SER A 23 10.86 -13.15 -16.14
N ASP A 24 11.24 -11.87 -16.05
CA ASP A 24 12.63 -11.42 -15.87
C ASP A 24 12.89 -11.06 -14.39
N PRO A 25 13.85 -11.73 -13.73
CA PRO A 25 14.24 -11.42 -12.35
C PRO A 25 14.56 -9.94 -12.13
N ARG A 26 15.26 -9.29 -13.07
CA ARG A 26 15.63 -7.87 -12.94
C ARG A 26 14.41 -6.97 -13.00
N ARG A 27 13.46 -7.28 -13.88
CA ARG A 27 12.18 -6.53 -13.98
C ARG A 27 11.34 -6.70 -12.73
N SER A 28 11.32 -7.89 -12.13
CA SER A 28 10.56 -8.12 -10.90
C SER A 28 11.05 -7.25 -9.74
N ALA A 29 12.36 -7.15 -9.54
CA ALA A 29 12.96 -6.28 -8.53
C ALA A 29 12.73 -4.79 -8.83
N ALA A 30 12.96 -4.37 -10.08
CA ALA A 30 12.72 -2.99 -10.51
C ALA A 30 11.25 -2.56 -10.30
N LEU A 31 10.30 -3.45 -10.60
CA LEU A 31 8.88 -3.18 -10.40
C LEU A 31 8.55 -3.04 -8.91
N ALA A 32 9.07 -3.91 -8.05
CA ALA A 32 8.85 -3.81 -6.60
C ALA A 32 9.40 -2.49 -6.02
N ASN A 33 10.60 -2.09 -6.43
CA ASN A 33 11.23 -0.84 -6.00
C ASN A 33 10.46 0.39 -6.51
N ALA A 34 10.07 0.41 -7.79
CA ALA A 34 9.29 1.50 -8.36
C ALA A 34 7.94 1.69 -7.66
N TRP A 35 7.27 0.59 -7.29
CA TRP A 35 6.03 0.66 -6.52
C TRP A 35 6.24 1.16 -5.09
N ALA A 36 7.32 0.74 -4.41
CA ALA A 36 7.64 1.23 -3.07
C ALA A 36 7.90 2.74 -3.08
N GLU A 37 8.63 3.23 -4.08
CA GLU A 37 8.90 4.66 -4.25
C GLU A 37 7.62 5.44 -4.61
N ALA A 38 6.81 4.92 -5.53
CA ALA A 38 5.53 5.53 -5.90
C ALA A 38 4.59 5.64 -4.70
N LEU A 39 4.55 4.61 -3.83
CA LEU A 39 3.72 4.62 -2.62
C LEU A 39 4.18 5.69 -1.63
N ARG A 40 5.49 5.83 -1.40
CA ARG A 40 6.04 6.89 -0.55
C ARG A 40 5.69 8.28 -1.09
N ASN A 41 5.90 8.50 -2.39
CA ASN A 41 5.59 9.78 -3.03
C ASN A 41 4.09 10.10 -2.99
N TRP A 42 3.23 9.09 -3.15
CA TRP A 42 1.78 9.25 -3.04
C TRP A 42 1.35 9.61 -1.61
N GLU A 43 1.90 8.95 -0.59
CA GLU A 43 1.60 9.26 0.81
C GLU A 43 2.00 10.70 1.14
N GLU A 44 3.21 11.11 0.76
CA GLU A 44 3.68 12.48 0.95
C GLU A 44 2.78 13.52 0.27
N ALA A 45 2.31 13.23 -0.94
CA ALA A 45 1.37 14.09 -1.65
C ALA A 45 0.00 14.14 -0.95
N LEU A 46 -0.50 12.99 -0.50
CA LEU A 46 -1.78 12.87 0.23
C LEU A 46 -1.76 13.67 1.54
N ILE A 47 -0.68 13.57 2.31
CA ILE A 47 -0.51 14.31 3.57
C ILE A 47 -0.54 15.81 3.30
N ARG A 48 0.27 16.29 2.34
CA ARG A 48 0.29 17.71 1.96
C ARG A 48 -1.07 18.23 1.50
N ASP A 49 -1.77 17.46 0.68
CA ASP A 49 -3.08 17.81 0.15
C ASP A 49 -4.16 17.87 1.26
N ASN A 50 -4.08 16.98 2.25
CA ASN A 50 -4.96 17.02 3.42
C ASN A 50 -4.72 18.27 4.28
N PHE A 51 -3.47 18.61 4.57
CA PHE A 51 -3.14 19.85 5.30
C PHE A 51 -3.58 21.09 4.53
N LYS A 52 -3.33 21.15 3.22
CA LYS A 52 -3.79 22.24 2.36
C LYS A 52 -5.31 22.41 2.41
N ARG A 53 -6.07 21.32 2.31
CA ARG A 53 -7.54 21.35 2.43
C ARG A 53 -7.99 21.87 3.79
N ALA A 54 -7.37 21.41 4.88
CA ALA A 54 -7.69 21.87 6.23
C ALA A 54 -7.42 23.37 6.40
N SER A 55 -6.27 23.85 5.94
CA SER A 55 -5.89 25.26 5.95
C SER A 55 -6.88 26.12 5.17
N VAL A 56 -7.25 25.72 3.95
CA VAL A 56 -8.23 26.43 3.12
C VAL A 56 -9.62 26.48 3.78
N SER A 57 -10.03 25.41 4.44
CA SER A 57 -11.30 25.36 5.19
C SER A 57 -11.32 26.37 6.34
N LEU A 58 -10.23 26.45 7.11
CA LEU A 58 -10.09 27.43 8.20
C LEU A 58 -10.03 28.88 7.67
N GLU A 59 -9.29 29.12 6.60
CA GLU A 59 -9.24 30.44 5.95
C GLU A 59 -10.62 30.92 5.49
N ASN A 60 -11.42 30.01 4.93
CA ASN A 60 -12.80 30.32 4.53
C ASN A 60 -13.69 30.63 5.75
N ARG A 61 -13.50 29.92 6.87
CA ARG A 61 -14.22 30.22 8.13
C ARG A 61 -13.82 31.57 8.71
N ILE A 62 -12.52 31.90 8.69
CA ILE A 62 -12.02 33.22 9.11
C ILE A 62 -12.67 34.32 8.26
N ARG A 63 -12.67 34.16 6.92
CA ARG A 63 -13.30 35.11 6.01
C ARG A 63 -14.80 35.28 6.29
N TRP A 64 -15.49 34.18 6.59
CA TRP A 64 -16.91 34.24 6.96
C TRP A 64 -17.10 35.02 8.27
N VAL A 65 -16.28 34.77 9.29
CA VAL A 65 -16.32 35.51 10.57
C VAL A 65 -16.01 37.00 10.35
N ASP A 66 -15.03 37.34 9.52
CA ASP A 66 -14.71 38.74 9.19
C ASP A 66 -15.91 39.47 8.59
N ILE A 67 -16.65 38.83 7.68
CA ILE A 67 -17.89 39.38 7.12
C ILE A 67 -18.93 39.60 8.23
N GLN A 68 -19.11 38.62 9.13
CA GLN A 68 -20.06 38.76 10.25
C GLN A 68 -19.66 39.89 11.21
N ILE A 69 -18.37 40.11 11.46
CA ILE A 69 -17.89 41.23 12.29
C ILE A 69 -18.29 42.57 11.67
N THR A 70 -18.17 42.73 10.35
CA THR A 70 -18.56 43.97 9.66
C THR A 70 -20.06 44.21 9.65
N GLN A 71 -20.87 43.16 9.72
CA GLN A 71 -22.34 43.22 9.71
C GLN A 71 -22.96 43.30 11.11
N ALA A 72 -22.18 43.02 12.16
CA ALA A 72 -22.67 42.99 13.53
C ALA A 72 -23.06 44.39 14.04
N ALA A 73 -24.31 44.53 14.48
CA ALA A 73 -24.88 45.79 14.97
C ALA A 73 -24.45 46.15 16.41
N SER A 74 -24.12 45.15 17.22
CA SER A 74 -23.74 45.33 18.64
C SER A 74 -22.23 45.19 18.85
N ARG A 75 -21.66 46.05 19.71
CA ARG A 75 -20.25 45.93 20.13
C ARG A 75 -19.96 44.63 20.88
N THR A 76 -20.95 44.09 21.60
CA THR A 76 -20.81 42.81 22.30
C THR A 76 -20.64 41.65 21.31
N ASP A 77 -21.46 41.61 20.26
CA ASP A 77 -21.38 40.58 19.22
C ASP A 77 -20.07 40.69 18.43
N GLN A 78 -19.61 41.91 18.16
CA GLN A 78 -18.31 42.14 17.55
C GLN A 78 -17.15 41.59 18.40
N ASN A 79 -17.21 41.75 19.72
CA ASN A 79 -16.17 41.22 20.62
C ASN A 79 -16.15 39.68 20.62
N ILE A 80 -17.33 39.03 20.67
CA ILE A 80 -17.44 37.57 20.60
C ILE A 80 -16.88 37.05 19.27
N LEU A 81 -17.23 37.69 18.14
CA LEU A 81 -16.74 37.28 16.83
C LEU A 81 -15.23 37.52 16.66
N ARG A 82 -14.67 38.57 17.27
CA ARG A 82 -13.21 38.80 17.29
C ARG A 82 -12.46 37.73 18.09
N GLU A 83 -13.04 37.27 19.19
CA GLU A 83 -12.49 36.16 19.96
C GLU A 83 -12.53 34.86 19.15
N LEU A 84 -13.65 34.57 18.48
CA LEU A 84 -13.76 33.43 17.57
C LEU A 84 -12.73 33.48 16.43
N ARG A 85 -12.56 34.65 15.80
CA ARG A 85 -11.53 34.89 14.77
C ARG A 85 -10.13 34.57 15.29
N THR A 86 -9.79 35.07 16.48
CA THR A 86 -8.48 34.83 17.11
C THR A 86 -8.24 33.34 17.37
N ASN A 87 -9.27 32.59 17.78
CA ASN A 87 -9.17 31.15 17.98
C ASN A 87 -8.95 30.39 16.65
N LEU A 88 -9.67 30.76 15.58
CA LEU A 88 -9.48 30.18 14.25
C LEU A 88 -8.09 30.49 13.66
N GLU A 89 -7.56 31.70 13.88
CA GLU A 89 -6.20 32.07 13.47
C GLU A 89 -5.13 31.25 14.20
N ARG A 90 -5.33 31.01 15.51
CA ARG A 90 -4.44 30.15 16.28
C ARG A 90 -4.46 28.72 15.74
N GLU A 91 -5.64 28.18 15.44
CA GLU A 91 -5.78 26.83 14.88
C GLU A 91 -5.11 26.72 13.51
N LEU A 92 -5.28 27.72 12.63
CA LEU A 92 -4.59 27.79 11.34
C LEU A 92 -3.06 27.81 11.52
N GLY A 93 -2.56 28.57 12.49
CA GLY A 93 -1.13 28.61 12.82
C GLY A 93 -0.59 27.25 13.26
N ILE A 94 -1.35 26.52 14.08
CA ILE A 94 -1.00 25.15 14.51
C ILE A 94 -0.97 24.20 13.30
N ILE A 95 -2.00 24.21 12.44
CA ILE A 95 -2.06 23.35 11.26
C ILE A 95 -0.90 23.61 10.30
N ARG A 96 -0.55 24.87 10.03
CA ARG A 96 0.60 25.22 9.17
C ARG A 96 1.94 24.80 9.79
N SER A 97 2.07 24.88 11.11
CA SER A 97 3.26 24.39 11.81
C SER A 97 3.39 22.86 11.71
N LEU A 98 2.26 22.15 11.86
CA LEU A 98 2.19 20.71 11.68
C LEU A 98 2.48 20.29 10.23
N GLU A 99 1.98 21.03 9.23
CA GLU A 99 2.28 20.80 7.81
C GLU A 99 3.79 20.84 7.53
N ASN A 100 4.51 21.82 8.10
CA ASN A 100 5.96 21.94 7.96
C ASN A 100 6.73 20.83 8.69
N SER A 101 6.14 20.24 9.73
CA SER A 101 6.77 19.21 10.57
C SER A 101 6.35 17.79 10.19
N ALA A 102 5.34 17.63 9.32
CA ALA A 102 4.80 16.35 8.91
C ALA A 102 5.76 15.66 7.94
N THR A 103 6.51 14.69 8.46
CA THR A 103 7.26 13.73 7.66
C THR A 103 6.35 12.54 7.30
N GLY A 104 6.53 11.96 6.10
CA GLY A 104 5.79 10.77 5.68
C GLY A 104 6.00 9.60 6.65
N GLN A 105 4.95 8.80 6.89
CA GLN A 105 5.00 7.72 7.88
C GLN A 105 5.66 6.47 7.30
N LEU A 106 5.72 6.34 5.97
CA LEU A 106 6.40 5.24 5.29
C LEU A 106 7.89 5.52 5.14
N SER A 107 8.69 4.70 5.83
CA SER A 107 10.13 4.61 5.63
C SER A 107 10.49 3.32 4.88
N LEU A 108 11.40 3.43 3.90
CA LEU A 108 11.89 2.28 3.17
C LEU A 108 12.88 1.50 4.03
N LEU A 109 12.49 0.30 4.46
CA LEU A 109 13.35 -0.56 5.28
C LEU A 109 14.37 -1.36 4.46
N ALA A 110 13.99 -1.83 3.28
CA ALA A 110 14.83 -2.62 2.38
C ALA A 110 14.39 -2.46 0.93
N GLN A 111 15.35 -2.44 0.01
CA GLN A 111 15.10 -2.52 -1.42
C GLN A 111 14.91 -3.97 -1.86
N ALA A 112 14.11 -4.19 -2.90
CA ALA A 112 13.96 -5.48 -3.53
C ALA A 112 15.25 -5.86 -4.27
N GLU A 113 15.81 -7.00 -3.89
CA GLU A 113 16.96 -7.63 -4.57
C GLU A 113 16.50 -8.44 -5.79
N VAL A 114 17.43 -8.68 -6.72
CA VAL A 114 17.17 -9.53 -7.89
C VAL A 114 17.05 -10.99 -7.43
N PRO A 115 15.91 -11.65 -7.64
CA PRO A 115 15.73 -13.04 -7.20
C PRO A 115 16.67 -13.98 -7.97
N THR A 116 17.38 -14.82 -7.23
CA THR A 116 18.32 -15.82 -7.77
C THR A 116 17.65 -17.15 -8.10
N GLU A 117 16.47 -17.42 -7.54
CA GLU A 117 15.70 -18.63 -7.77
C GLU A 117 14.31 -18.33 -8.35
N ALA A 118 13.91 -19.12 -9.35
CA ALA A 118 12.58 -19.05 -9.92
C ALA A 118 11.56 -19.69 -8.96
N ILE A 119 10.55 -18.91 -8.54
CA ILE A 119 9.45 -19.41 -7.68
C ILE A 119 8.62 -20.48 -8.43
N TRP A 120 8.56 -20.40 -9.77
CA TRP A 120 7.86 -21.33 -10.65
C TRP A 120 8.41 -21.27 -12.09
N PRO A 121 8.42 -22.37 -12.87
CA PRO A 121 8.04 -23.74 -12.51
C PRO A 121 9.12 -24.42 -11.65
N ARG A 122 8.71 -25.35 -10.76
CA ARG A 122 9.63 -26.17 -9.97
C ARG A 122 9.97 -27.43 -10.77
N PRO A 123 11.09 -27.48 -11.53
CA PRO A 123 11.34 -28.51 -12.53
C PRO A 123 11.35 -29.92 -11.94
N LEU A 124 11.87 -30.05 -10.71
CA LEU A 124 11.89 -31.31 -9.96
C LEU A 124 10.49 -31.83 -9.63
N LEU A 125 9.58 -30.95 -9.19
CA LEU A 125 8.20 -31.35 -8.89
C LEU A 125 7.44 -31.70 -10.17
N THR A 126 7.61 -30.91 -11.23
CA THR A 126 6.96 -31.20 -12.51
C THR A 126 7.46 -32.51 -13.12
N ALA A 127 8.76 -32.81 -13.03
CA ALA A 127 9.33 -34.07 -13.50
C ALA A 127 8.85 -35.27 -12.68
N GLY A 128 8.79 -35.13 -11.35
CA GLY A 128 8.27 -36.18 -10.46
C GLY A 128 6.80 -36.51 -10.75
N ILE A 129 5.96 -35.49 -10.91
CA ILE A 129 4.54 -35.68 -11.27
C ILE A 129 4.43 -36.35 -12.64
N ALA A 130 5.18 -35.88 -13.64
CA ALA A 130 5.17 -36.49 -14.98
C ALA A 130 5.57 -37.97 -14.94
N ALA A 131 6.64 -38.32 -14.20
CA ALA A 131 7.09 -39.71 -14.07
C ALA A 131 6.02 -40.61 -13.44
N ILE A 132 5.38 -40.17 -12.36
CA ILE A 132 4.30 -40.91 -11.70
C ILE A 132 3.12 -41.07 -12.65
N SER A 133 2.70 -40.00 -13.34
CA SER A 133 1.61 -40.04 -14.30
C SER A 133 1.90 -41.00 -15.46
N THR A 134 3.10 -40.99 -16.03
CA THR A 134 3.51 -41.93 -17.08
C THR A 134 3.48 -43.38 -16.60
N LEU A 135 3.94 -43.64 -15.36
CA LEU A 135 3.95 -44.99 -14.79
C LEU A 135 2.52 -45.52 -14.55
N LEU A 136 1.63 -44.68 -14.00
CA LEU A 136 0.22 -45.03 -13.82
C LEU A 136 -0.48 -45.30 -15.15
N LEU A 137 -0.27 -44.44 -16.14
CA LEU A 137 -0.83 -44.64 -17.48
C LEU A 137 -0.31 -45.92 -18.13
N GLY A 138 0.99 -46.20 -18.01
CA GLY A 138 1.58 -47.44 -18.49
C GLY A 138 0.97 -48.69 -17.84
N PHE A 139 0.73 -48.65 -16.53
CA PHE A 139 0.10 -49.75 -15.79
C PHE A 139 -1.36 -49.97 -16.21
N ILE A 140 -2.13 -48.89 -16.36
CA ILE A 140 -3.52 -48.97 -16.86
C ILE A 140 -3.55 -49.57 -18.26
N LEU A 141 -2.64 -49.13 -19.15
CA LEU A 141 -2.56 -49.65 -20.52
C LEU A 141 -2.24 -51.15 -20.53
N LEU A 142 -1.33 -51.60 -19.66
CA LEU A 142 -0.97 -53.01 -19.52
C LEU A 142 -2.14 -53.84 -18.98
N ALA A 143 -2.82 -53.37 -17.94
CA ALA A 143 -3.98 -54.05 -17.38
C ALA A 143 -5.15 -54.17 -18.38
N VAL A 144 -5.39 -53.11 -19.17
CA VAL A 144 -6.40 -53.15 -20.26
C VAL A 144 -5.98 -54.14 -21.35
N ARG A 145 -4.70 -54.16 -21.73
CA ARG A 145 -4.15 -55.11 -22.68
C ARG A 145 -4.36 -56.56 -22.22
N ASP A 146 -4.04 -56.88 -20.97
CA ASP A 146 -4.19 -58.23 -20.41
C ASP A 146 -5.67 -58.66 -20.38
N ARG A 147 -6.58 -57.72 -20.11
CA ARG A 147 -8.03 -58.00 -20.09
C ARG A 147 -8.63 -58.18 -21.50
N LEU A 148 -8.09 -57.49 -22.51
CA LEU A 148 -8.57 -57.59 -23.89
C LEU A 148 -7.97 -58.77 -24.65
N LEU A 149 -6.74 -59.19 -24.33
CA LEU A 149 -6.06 -60.29 -25.02
C LEU A 149 -6.23 -61.66 -24.33
N GLY A 150 -6.74 -61.69 -23.10
CA GLY A 150 -6.88 -62.91 -22.30
C GLY A 150 -5.52 -63.46 -21.84
N PRO A 151 -5.46 -64.24 -20.73
CA PRO A 151 -4.20 -64.71 -20.18
C PRO A 151 -3.53 -65.69 -21.14
N THR A 152 -2.37 -65.32 -21.68
CA THR A 152 -1.42 -66.29 -22.22
C THR A 152 -0.49 -66.74 -21.10
N GLY A 153 -0.92 -67.74 -20.33
CA GLY A 153 -0.08 -68.53 -19.41
C GLY A 153 0.16 -67.92 -18.05
#